data_AF-A0A0J6RWP8-F1
#
_entry.id   AF-A0A0J6RWP8-F1
#
_cell.length_a   1.000
_cell.length_b   1.000
_cell.length_c   1.000
_cell.angle_alpha   90.00
_cell.angle_beta   90.00
_cell.angle_gamma   90.00
#
_symmetry.space_group_name_H-M   'P 1'
#
loop_
_entity.id
_entity.type
_entity.pdbx_description
1 polymer ?
#
loop_
_entity_poly.entity_id
_entity_poly.type
_entity_poly.pdbx_seq_one_letter_code
_entity_poly.pdbx_strand_id
1 'polypeptide(L)'
;AVRPRAIRLTDTVTAQPAIRPVTVDLILDIGNSRTCGILIESHPNEDRVDLNNSFVLQLRDLSEPEQVYTEPFESHVELSHARFGRDHLSRLSARPRAFFWPSPVRVGPEAGRFRELAQGTEAVGGLSSPKRYLCDVRPVNQEWRFPDRDYGADGTSPLIDRTIRQFVNRRGDVIAQLDADKRRYGIRVQPDDRVGASRLTFSRSSFFTFMVAEVVCHALSTINNAGVRERRRTKDAPRKLRRIILTLPPAMPVQEQRLLRSRAEGAVTLIWQLMGWADNPPPGLTKPEVHVSWDEASCVQFVYLYGEITQKLGGAVDGFLRLAGRPR
;
A
#
# COMPACT_ATOMS: atom_id res chain seq x y z
N ALA A 1 -27.01 -26.06 16.66
CA ALA A 1 -25.63 -26.33 16.16
C ALA A 1 -25.41 -25.55 14.87
N VAL A 2 -24.41 -24.67 14.82
CA VAL A 2 -24.06 -23.96 13.58
C VAL A 2 -23.39 -24.98 12.66
N ARG A 3 -24.03 -25.34 11.54
CA ARG A 3 -23.38 -26.16 10.51
C ARG A 3 -22.37 -25.27 9.78
N PRO A 4 -21.05 -25.54 9.85
CA PRO A 4 -20.08 -24.76 9.10
C PRO A 4 -20.41 -24.87 7.60
N ARG A 5 -20.29 -23.75 6.87
CA ARG A 5 -20.44 -23.78 5.41
C ARG A 5 -19.36 -24.67 4.81
N ALA A 6 -19.69 -25.38 3.74
CA ALA A 6 -18.70 -26.13 2.98
C ALA A 6 -17.63 -25.15 2.46
N ILE A 7 -16.37 -25.37 2.84
CA ILE A 7 -15.24 -24.59 2.36
C ILE A 7 -14.65 -25.33 1.16
N ARG A 8 -14.61 -24.67 0.00
CA ARG A 8 -13.88 -25.16 -1.17
C ARG A 8 -12.48 -24.56 -1.16
N LEU A 9 -11.47 -25.42 -1.08
CA LEU A 9 -10.07 -25.02 -1.22
C LEU A 9 -9.66 -25.17 -2.69
N THR A 10 -8.89 -24.19 -3.17
CA THR A 10 -8.28 -24.22 -4.50
C THR A 10 -6.80 -24.53 -4.35
N ASP A 11 -6.27 -25.43 -5.19
CA ASP A 11 -4.85 -25.71 -5.24
C ASP A 11 -4.08 -24.51 -5.80
N THR A 12 -3.22 -23.95 -4.95
CA THR A 12 -2.33 -22.82 -5.28
C THR A 12 -0.87 -23.16 -5.04
N VAL A 13 -0.56 -24.43 -4.74
CA VAL A 13 0.77 -24.86 -4.25
C VAL A 13 1.48 -25.80 -5.21
N THR A 14 0.74 -26.56 -6.03
CA THR A 14 1.36 -27.43 -7.03
C THR A 14 2.04 -26.60 -8.13
N ALA A 15 3.03 -27.21 -8.79
CA ALA A 15 3.77 -26.55 -9.89
C ALA A 15 2.87 -26.26 -11.11
N GLN A 16 1.81 -27.04 -11.30
CA GLN A 16 0.86 -26.91 -12.41
C GLN A 16 -0.57 -26.98 -11.89
N PRO A 17 -1.06 -25.91 -11.22
CA PRO A 17 -2.40 -25.92 -10.66
C PRO A 17 -3.44 -25.85 -11.78
N ALA A 18 -4.54 -26.58 -11.61
CA ALA A 18 -5.68 -26.52 -12.54
C ALA A 18 -6.28 -25.12 -12.64
N ILE A 19 -6.19 -24.33 -11.55
CA ILE A 19 -6.65 -22.94 -11.49
C ILE A 19 -5.42 -22.04 -11.40
N ARG A 20 -5.11 -21.34 -12.49
CA ARG A 20 -4.03 -20.35 -12.52
C ARG A 20 -4.45 -19.06 -11.81
N PRO A 21 -3.59 -18.47 -10.96
CA PRO A 21 -3.88 -17.19 -10.31
C PRO A 21 -4.07 -16.05 -11.32
N VAL A 22 -4.96 -15.12 -10.99
CA VAL A 22 -5.11 -13.84 -11.71
C VAL A 22 -4.06 -12.87 -11.18
N THR A 23 -3.28 -12.25 -12.07
CA THR A 23 -2.33 -11.22 -11.66
C THR A 23 -3.03 -9.87 -11.57
N VAL A 24 -2.69 -9.07 -10.56
CA VAL A 24 -3.23 -7.74 -10.36
C VAL A 24 -2.10 -6.73 -10.29
N ASP A 25 -2.23 -5.63 -11.02
CA ASP A 25 -1.36 -4.47 -10.86
C ASP A 25 -2.16 -3.34 -10.19
N LEU A 26 -1.55 -2.69 -9.17
CA LEU A 26 -2.10 -1.51 -8.51
C LEU A 26 -1.49 -0.27 -9.15
N ILE A 27 -2.32 0.59 -9.74
CA ILE A 27 -1.95 1.95 -10.12
C ILE A 27 -2.35 2.86 -8.98
N LEU A 28 -1.43 3.70 -8.51
CA LEU A 28 -1.64 4.57 -7.37
C LEU A 28 -1.23 6.00 -7.72
N ASP A 29 -2.20 6.91 -7.63
CA ASP A 29 -1.97 8.34 -7.75
C ASP A 29 -2.10 9.00 -6.38
N ILE A 30 -0.96 9.38 -5.82
CA ILE A 30 -0.89 10.06 -4.52
C ILE A 30 -0.74 11.55 -4.79
N GLY A 31 -1.85 12.28 -4.81
CA GLY A 31 -1.84 13.73 -4.84
C GLY A 31 -1.55 14.34 -3.46
N ASN A 32 -1.35 15.65 -3.43
CA ASN A 32 -1.16 16.36 -2.16
C ASN A 32 -2.44 16.38 -1.31
N SER A 33 -3.61 16.48 -1.94
CA SER A 33 -4.90 16.57 -1.24
C SER A 33 -5.69 15.28 -1.30
N ARG A 34 -5.65 14.59 -2.43
CA ARG A 34 -6.42 13.37 -2.69
C ARG A 34 -5.50 12.28 -3.21
N THR A 35 -5.79 11.04 -2.82
CA THR A 35 -5.18 9.83 -3.33
C THR A 35 -6.25 8.94 -3.93
N CYS A 36 -5.95 8.31 -5.06
CA CYS A 36 -6.81 7.30 -5.66
C CYS A 36 -5.99 6.12 -6.15
N GLY A 37 -6.61 4.94 -6.19
CA GLY A 37 -5.97 3.72 -6.64
C GLY A 37 -6.89 2.93 -7.56
N ILE A 38 -6.31 2.31 -8.58
CA ILE A 38 -7.01 1.43 -9.53
C ILE A 38 -6.27 0.11 -9.55
N LEU A 39 -7.01 -0.99 -9.49
CA LEU A 39 -6.52 -2.35 -9.60
C LEU A 39 -6.88 -2.89 -10.99
N ILE A 40 -5.91 -3.45 -11.71
CA ILE A 40 -6.12 -4.02 -13.05
C ILE A 40 -5.82 -5.51 -13.00
N GLU A 41 -6.83 -6.34 -13.34
CA GLU A 41 -6.66 -7.79 -13.47
C GLU A 41 -6.10 -8.14 -14.86
N SER A 42 -5.15 -9.09 -14.90
CA SER A 42 -4.76 -9.79 -16.13
C SER A 42 -5.01 -11.28 -15.94
N HIS A 43 -5.84 -11.85 -16.81
CA HIS A 43 -6.22 -13.26 -16.72
C HIS A 43 -5.22 -14.17 -17.48
N PRO A 44 -4.97 -15.41 -17.03
CA PRO A 44 -3.97 -16.31 -17.61
C PRO A 44 -4.11 -16.66 -19.11
N ASN A 45 -5.28 -16.42 -19.70
CA ASN A 45 -5.58 -16.72 -21.11
C ASN A 45 -5.78 -15.43 -21.95
N GLU A 46 -5.45 -14.26 -21.40
CA GLU A 46 -5.51 -12.99 -22.10
C GLU A 46 -4.09 -12.53 -22.46
N ASP A 47 -3.81 -12.40 -23.75
CA ASP A 47 -2.50 -11.93 -24.24
C ASP A 47 -2.31 -10.42 -24.09
N ARG A 48 -3.40 -9.66 -23.91
CA ARG A 48 -3.39 -8.20 -23.77
C ARG A 48 -4.11 -7.78 -22.49
N VAL A 49 -3.55 -6.76 -21.83
CA VAL A 49 -4.19 -6.12 -20.69
C VAL A 49 -5.44 -5.40 -21.17
N ASP A 50 -6.62 -5.83 -20.70
CA ASP A 50 -7.88 -5.15 -20.94
C ASP A 50 -8.17 -4.18 -19.80
N LEU A 51 -8.17 -2.87 -20.06
CA LEU A 51 -8.50 -1.85 -19.08
C LEU A 51 -9.93 -1.98 -18.54
N ASN A 52 -10.83 -2.68 -19.25
CA ASN A 52 -12.17 -3.00 -18.74
C ASN A 52 -12.11 -3.99 -17.56
N ASN A 53 -11.03 -4.75 -17.41
CA ASN A 53 -10.76 -5.59 -16.25
C ASN A 53 -10.18 -4.80 -15.06
N SER A 54 -10.39 -3.48 -15.01
CA SER A 54 -10.03 -2.64 -13.86
C SER A 54 -11.15 -2.52 -12.82
N PHE A 55 -10.79 -2.10 -11.61
CA PHE A 55 -11.72 -1.67 -10.56
C PHE A 55 -11.02 -0.74 -9.57
N VAL A 56 -11.79 0.07 -8.87
CA VAL A 56 -11.25 1.06 -7.92
C VAL A 56 -10.78 0.36 -6.64
N LEU A 57 -9.66 0.82 -6.09
CA LEU A 57 -9.18 0.43 -4.77
C LEU A 57 -10.24 0.76 -3.72
N GLN A 58 -10.60 -0.23 -2.93
CA GLN A 58 -11.55 -0.06 -1.83
C GLN A 58 -10.78 0.07 -0.51
N LEU A 59 -11.11 1.08 0.28
CA LEU A 59 -10.70 1.19 1.68
C LEU A 59 -11.84 0.65 2.55
N ARG A 60 -11.51 -0.22 3.49
CA ARG A 60 -12.48 -0.69 4.50
C ARG A 60 -12.10 -0.06 5.82
N ASP A 61 -13.04 0.61 6.49
CA ASP A 61 -12.77 1.14 7.84
C ASP A 61 -12.50 -0.05 8.76
N LEU A 62 -11.32 -0.10 9.38
CA LEU A 62 -10.94 -1.23 10.22
C LEU A 62 -11.61 -1.18 11.59
N SER A 63 -12.10 0.00 11.99
CA SER A 63 -12.88 0.23 13.20
C SER A 63 -14.38 0.00 12.97
N GLU A 64 -14.86 0.24 11.75
CA GLU A 64 -16.26 0.08 11.31
C GLU A 64 -16.33 -0.80 10.04
N PRO A 65 -16.14 -2.13 10.13
CA PRO A 65 -15.88 -3.01 8.98
C PRO A 65 -17.00 -3.11 7.94
N GLU A 66 -18.22 -2.67 8.28
CA GLU A 66 -19.36 -2.51 7.38
C GLU A 66 -19.19 -1.34 6.41
N GLN A 67 -18.35 -0.35 6.75
CA GLN A 67 -18.07 0.81 5.92
C GLN A 67 -16.95 0.50 4.91
N VAL A 68 -17.27 0.72 3.63
CA VAL A 68 -16.33 0.56 2.51
C VAL A 68 -16.38 1.80 1.64
N TYR A 69 -15.22 2.40 1.41
CA TYR A 69 -15.07 3.63 0.64
C TYR A 69 -14.40 3.34 -0.71
N THR A 70 -14.97 3.90 -1.77
CA THR A 70 -14.47 3.77 -3.15
C THR A 70 -14.10 5.11 -3.79
N GLU A 71 -14.39 6.22 -3.10
CA GLU A 71 -14.06 7.56 -3.57
C GLU A 71 -12.56 7.87 -3.36
N PRO A 72 -11.97 8.78 -4.16
CA PRO A 72 -10.67 9.35 -3.87
C PRO A 72 -10.63 9.91 -2.44
N PHE A 73 -9.66 9.46 -1.66
CA PHE A 73 -9.58 9.74 -0.23
C PHE A 73 -8.54 10.82 0.07
N GLU A 74 -8.68 11.50 1.21
CA GLU A 74 -7.73 12.53 1.60
C GLU A 74 -6.33 11.95 1.80
N SER A 75 -5.30 12.65 1.31
CA SER A 75 -3.89 12.27 1.52
C SER A 75 -3.44 12.63 2.93
N HIS A 76 -4.14 12.10 3.94
CA HIS A 76 -3.91 12.31 5.35
C HIS A 76 -3.73 10.96 6.04
N VAL A 77 -2.83 10.92 7.01
CA VAL A 77 -2.55 9.72 7.79
C VAL A 77 -2.64 10.00 9.28
N GLU A 78 -3.23 9.07 10.02
CA GLU A 78 -3.30 9.10 11.48
C GLU A 78 -2.70 7.81 12.04
N LEU A 79 -1.82 7.92 13.04
CA LEU A 79 -1.36 6.74 13.78
C LEU A 79 -2.54 6.08 14.47
N SER A 80 -2.76 4.81 14.19
CA SER A 80 -3.73 4.03 14.96
C SER A 80 -3.50 2.53 14.84
N HIS A 81 -3.77 1.83 15.93
CA HIS A 81 -3.70 0.38 16.01
C HIS A 81 -5.03 -0.25 15.57
N ALA A 82 -5.00 -1.04 14.48
CA ALA A 82 -6.16 -1.84 14.08
C ALA A 82 -6.44 -2.96 15.10
N ARG A 83 -7.70 -3.08 15.53
CA ARG A 83 -8.16 -4.07 16.51
C ARG A 83 -9.26 -4.95 15.91
N PHE A 84 -9.07 -6.27 15.92
CA PHE A 84 -10.05 -7.25 15.42
C PHE A 84 -10.62 -8.13 16.53
N GLY A 85 -10.79 -7.56 17.72
CA GLY A 85 -11.28 -8.25 18.91
C GLY A 85 -10.28 -8.19 20.07
N ARG A 86 -10.27 -9.25 20.89
CA ARG A 86 -9.51 -9.28 22.15
C ARG A 86 -8.15 -9.95 21.94
N ASP A 87 -7.06 -9.17 22.04
CA ASP A 87 -5.69 -9.66 21.83
C ASP A 87 -5.27 -10.84 22.72
N HIS A 88 -5.81 -10.93 23.94
CA HIS A 88 -5.46 -12.05 24.83
C HIS A 88 -5.96 -13.40 24.28
N LEU A 89 -7.04 -13.43 23.52
CA LEU A 89 -7.54 -14.67 22.89
C LEU A 89 -6.58 -15.16 21.81
N SER A 90 -5.99 -14.24 21.03
CA SER A 90 -4.93 -14.56 20.07
C SER A 90 -3.73 -15.22 20.77
N ARG A 91 -3.30 -14.70 21.93
CA ARG A 91 -2.21 -15.29 22.73
C ARG A 91 -2.56 -16.70 23.24
N LEU A 92 -3.78 -16.90 23.73
CA LEU A 92 -4.25 -18.22 24.20
C LEU A 92 -4.28 -19.26 23.06
N SER A 93 -4.52 -18.83 21.82
CA SER A 93 -4.46 -19.71 20.63
C SER A 93 -3.04 -20.03 20.13
N ALA A 94 -1.99 -19.67 20.89
CA ALA A 94 -0.58 -19.76 20.49
C ALA A 94 -0.23 -18.98 19.20
N ARG A 95 -1.12 -18.10 18.74
CA ARG A 95 -0.95 -17.23 17.57
C ARG A 95 -1.08 -15.78 18.02
N PRO A 96 -0.06 -15.19 18.66
CA PRO A 96 -0.15 -13.84 19.25
C PRO A 96 -0.48 -12.75 18.23
N ARG A 97 -0.31 -13.04 16.92
CA ARG A 97 -0.57 -12.14 15.79
C ARG A 97 -1.61 -12.71 14.82
N ALA A 98 -2.57 -13.50 15.33
CA ALA A 98 -3.60 -14.15 14.52
C ALA A 98 -4.41 -13.17 13.65
N PHE A 99 -4.73 -11.99 14.19
CA PHE A 99 -5.44 -10.92 13.50
C PHE A 99 -4.60 -9.64 13.53
N PHE A 100 -3.45 -9.67 12.85
CA PHE A 100 -2.51 -8.56 12.82
C PHE A 100 -2.61 -7.79 11.50
N TRP A 101 -2.76 -6.46 11.58
CA TRP A 101 -2.68 -5.57 10.43
C TRP A 101 -1.30 -4.89 10.37
N PRO A 102 -0.50 -5.09 9.30
CA PRO A 102 0.90 -4.67 9.23
C PRO A 102 1.07 -3.20 8.84
N SER A 103 0.35 -2.29 9.49
CA SER A 103 0.46 -0.86 9.26
C SER A 103 0.19 -0.05 10.53
N PRO A 104 1.05 0.94 10.86
CA PRO A 104 0.89 1.79 12.04
C PRO A 104 -0.10 2.93 11.85
N VAL A 105 -0.55 3.21 10.62
CA VAL A 105 -1.42 4.35 10.28
C VAL A 105 -2.72 3.90 9.64
N ARG A 106 -3.75 4.74 9.71
CA ARG A 106 -4.96 4.68 8.86
C ARG A 106 -4.92 5.79 7.82
N VAL A 107 -5.70 5.64 6.76
CA VAL A 107 -5.87 6.62 5.68
C VAL A 107 -7.35 6.83 5.35
N GLY A 108 -7.66 7.90 4.63
CA GLY A 108 -9.02 8.17 4.15
C GLY A 108 -10.02 8.50 5.25
N PRO A 109 -11.33 8.19 5.08
CA PRO A 109 -12.35 8.61 6.03
C PRO A 109 -12.12 8.14 7.48
N GLU A 110 -11.52 6.97 7.68
CA GLU A 110 -11.14 6.48 9.02
C GLU A 110 -10.12 7.43 9.68
N ALA A 111 -9.08 7.84 8.95
CA ALA A 111 -8.11 8.82 9.44
C ALA A 111 -8.74 10.21 9.64
N GLY A 112 -9.67 10.61 8.76
CA GLY A 112 -10.42 11.86 8.90
C GLY A 112 -11.19 11.92 10.23
N ARG A 113 -11.94 10.86 10.53
CA ARG A 113 -12.67 10.72 11.80
C ARG A 113 -11.74 10.74 13.01
N PHE A 114 -10.57 10.10 12.92
CA PHE A 114 -9.59 10.10 14.01
C PHE A 114 -9.01 11.48 14.29
N ARG A 115 -8.70 12.24 13.24
CA ARG A 115 -8.26 13.63 13.35
C ARG A 115 -9.31 14.50 14.04
N GLU A 116 -10.58 14.37 13.66
CA GLU A 116 -11.69 15.12 14.27
C GLU A 116 -11.85 14.81 15.77
N LEU A 117 -11.60 13.56 16.17
CA LEU A 117 -11.62 13.14 17.57
C LEU A 117 -10.37 13.56 18.36
N ALA A 118 -9.27 13.93 17.69
CA ALA A 118 -7.98 14.20 18.32
C ALA A 118 -7.85 15.62 18.90
N GLN A 119 -8.95 16.27 19.28
CA GLN A 119 -9.00 17.66 19.76
C GLN A 119 -7.85 17.98 20.73
N GLY A 120 -6.96 18.90 20.32
CA GLY A 120 -5.81 19.34 21.12
C GLY A 120 -4.52 18.50 21.01
N THR A 121 -4.54 17.37 20.31
CA THR A 121 -3.36 16.49 20.05
C THR A 121 -3.12 16.18 18.57
N GLU A 122 -3.87 16.85 17.68
CA GLU A 122 -3.85 16.67 16.21
C GLU A 122 -2.44 16.67 15.61
N ALA A 123 -1.54 17.54 16.10
CA ALA A 123 -0.19 17.68 15.57
C ALA A 123 0.75 16.48 15.86
N VAL A 124 0.37 15.61 16.80
CA VAL A 124 1.21 14.51 17.30
C VAL A 124 0.70 13.14 16.85
N GLY A 125 -0.57 13.05 16.46
CA GLY A 125 -1.23 11.82 16.02
C GLY A 125 -1.02 11.49 14.53
N GLY A 126 -0.90 12.51 13.67
CA GLY A 126 -0.94 12.31 12.23
C GLY A 126 -0.22 13.37 11.40
N LEU A 127 -0.23 13.16 10.09
CA LEU A 127 0.42 14.04 9.13
C LEU A 127 -0.45 14.21 7.88
N SER A 128 -0.77 15.46 7.56
CA SER A 128 -1.40 15.79 6.28
C SER A 128 -0.35 15.83 5.17
N SER A 129 -0.69 15.26 4.02
CA SER A 129 0.08 15.27 2.79
C SER A 129 1.54 14.80 2.94
N PRO A 130 1.81 13.54 3.31
CA PRO A 130 3.18 13.04 3.47
C PRO A 130 4.07 13.25 2.22
N LYS A 131 3.49 13.30 1.02
CA LYS A 131 4.20 13.62 -0.24
C LYS A 131 4.93 14.97 -0.18
N ARG A 132 4.37 15.99 0.47
CA ARG A 132 5.01 17.31 0.62
C ARG A 132 6.29 17.28 1.47
N TYR A 133 6.45 16.25 2.29
CA TYR A 133 7.55 16.14 3.24
C TYR A 133 8.56 15.06 2.84
N LEU A 134 8.55 14.59 1.60
CA LEU A 134 9.50 13.58 1.12
C LEU A 134 10.96 13.95 1.40
N CYS A 135 11.31 15.24 1.27
CA CYS A 135 12.65 15.75 1.53
C CYS A 135 12.95 15.97 3.02
N ASP A 136 11.95 15.93 3.91
CA ASP A 136 12.17 16.04 5.36
C ASP A 136 12.47 14.67 5.98
N VAL A 137 13.74 14.32 5.87
CA VAL A 137 14.30 13.03 6.32
C VAL A 137 14.86 13.06 7.73
N ARG A 138 14.74 14.18 8.46
CA ARG A 138 15.28 14.29 9.82
C ARG A 138 14.28 13.76 10.85
N PRO A 139 14.74 13.09 11.92
CA PRO A 139 13.86 12.74 13.04
C PRO A 139 13.17 13.99 13.59
N VAL A 140 11.90 13.87 13.96
CA VAL A 140 11.17 14.95 14.64
C VAL A 140 11.65 15.09 16.09
N ASN A 141 11.56 16.30 16.64
CA ASN A 141 11.91 16.57 18.03
C ASN A 141 10.81 16.13 19.01
N GLN A 142 9.54 16.32 18.63
CA GLN A 142 8.38 15.87 19.39
C GLN A 142 7.98 14.49 18.90
N GLU A 143 7.98 13.49 19.79
CA GLU A 143 7.62 12.11 19.44
C GLU A 143 6.18 12.02 18.98
N TRP A 144 5.96 11.28 17.87
CA TRP A 144 4.62 10.89 17.45
C TRP A 144 3.97 10.00 18.50
N ARG A 145 2.65 10.07 18.61
CA ARG A 145 1.90 9.28 19.58
C ARG A 145 0.67 8.65 18.93
N PHE A 146 0.47 7.38 19.23
CA PHE A 146 -0.83 6.75 19.00
C PHE A 146 -1.88 7.43 19.90
N PRO A 147 -3.18 7.39 19.54
CA PRO A 147 -4.24 7.91 20.40
C PRO A 147 -4.34 7.07 21.69
N ASP A 148 -4.76 7.69 22.79
CA ASP A 148 -4.78 7.07 24.12
C ASP A 148 -5.57 5.75 24.15
N ARG A 149 -6.64 5.66 23.36
CA ARG A 149 -7.47 4.44 23.22
C ARG A 149 -6.69 3.21 22.75
N ASP A 150 -5.55 3.39 22.09
CA ASP A 150 -4.75 2.32 21.53
C ASP A 150 -3.80 1.68 22.55
N TYR A 151 -3.49 2.39 23.65
CA TYR A 151 -2.67 1.88 24.73
C TYR A 151 -3.43 0.87 25.60
N GLY A 152 -2.68 -0.03 26.24
CA GLY A 152 -3.20 -0.89 27.29
C GLY A 152 -3.62 -0.09 28.52
N ALA A 153 -4.45 -0.69 29.38
CA ALA A 153 -4.88 -0.08 30.65
C ALA A 153 -3.70 0.26 31.59
N ASP A 154 -2.56 -0.41 31.41
CA ASP A 154 -1.29 -0.21 32.10
C ASP A 154 -0.36 0.80 31.41
N GLY A 155 -0.83 1.46 30.34
CA GLY A 155 -0.01 2.35 29.50
C GLY A 155 0.90 1.61 28.52
N THR A 156 0.76 0.29 28.36
CA THR A 156 1.56 -0.47 27.40
C THR A 156 1.29 -0.01 25.96
N SER A 157 2.35 0.27 25.22
CA SER A 157 2.31 0.61 23.78
C SER A 157 1.54 -0.43 22.95
N PRO A 158 0.79 -0.01 21.91
CA PRO A 158 0.09 -0.92 21.02
C PRO A 158 1.06 -1.91 20.34
N LEU A 159 0.55 -3.06 19.93
CA LEU A 159 1.38 -4.12 19.34
C LEU A 159 2.12 -3.66 18.09
N ILE A 160 1.46 -2.89 17.22
CA ILE A 160 2.06 -2.39 15.99
C ILE A 160 3.23 -1.44 16.26
N ASP A 161 3.13 -0.58 17.27
CA ASP A 161 4.21 0.33 17.72
C ASP A 161 5.46 -0.46 18.16
N ARG A 162 5.27 -1.44 19.04
CA ARG A 162 6.37 -2.27 19.53
C ARG A 162 7.03 -3.09 18.41
N THR A 163 6.23 -3.55 17.45
CA THR A 163 6.71 -4.40 16.36
C THR A 163 7.46 -3.57 15.30
N ILE A 164 6.90 -2.43 14.88
CA ILE A 164 7.49 -1.63 13.80
C ILE A 164 8.87 -1.09 14.15
N ARG A 165 9.10 -0.73 15.42
CA ARG A 165 10.37 -0.24 15.96
C ARG A 165 11.55 -1.20 15.72
N GLN A 166 11.30 -2.50 15.52
CA GLN A 166 12.34 -3.47 15.21
C GLN A 166 12.81 -3.42 13.75
N PHE A 167 11.96 -2.93 12.85
CA PHE A 167 12.18 -2.97 11.40
C PHE A 167 12.45 -1.60 10.78
N VAL A 168 12.25 -0.53 11.54
CA VAL A 168 12.56 0.85 11.12
C VAL A 168 13.55 1.49 12.09
N ASN A 169 14.41 2.34 11.55
CA ASN A 169 15.37 3.09 12.36
C ASN A 169 14.73 4.32 13.01
N ARG A 170 15.52 5.12 13.74
CA ARG A 170 15.04 6.35 14.42
C ARG A 170 14.37 7.37 13.48
N ARG A 171 14.76 7.40 12.19
CA ARG A 171 14.17 8.26 11.15
C ARG A 171 12.89 7.67 10.54
N GLY A 172 12.57 6.41 10.83
CA GLY A 172 11.48 5.69 10.19
C GLY A 172 11.87 5.07 8.84
N ASP A 173 13.16 5.02 8.52
CA ASP A 173 13.63 4.30 7.32
C ASP A 173 13.62 2.80 7.59
N VAL A 174 13.19 2.02 6.60
CA VAL A 174 13.07 0.56 6.71
C VAL A 174 14.46 -0.07 6.64
N ILE A 175 14.89 -0.71 7.71
CA ILE A 175 16.28 -1.17 7.89
C ILE A 175 16.70 -2.13 6.77
N ALA A 176 15.83 -3.07 6.41
CA ALA A 176 16.08 -4.05 5.34
C ALA A 176 16.19 -3.43 3.94
N GLN A 177 15.77 -2.18 3.75
CA GLN A 177 15.79 -1.46 2.47
C GLN A 177 17.06 -0.60 2.30
N LEU A 178 17.76 -0.26 3.39
CA LEU A 178 18.87 0.70 3.41
C LEU A 178 20.01 0.36 2.45
N ASP A 179 20.39 -0.92 2.35
CA ASP A 179 21.47 -1.34 1.46
C ASP A 179 21.11 -1.25 -0.02
N ALA A 180 19.84 -1.46 -0.34
CA ALA A 180 19.34 -1.31 -1.70
C ALA A 180 19.22 0.18 -2.06
N ASP A 181 18.80 1.02 -1.10
CA ASP A 181 18.70 2.47 -1.26
C ASP A 181 20.06 3.14 -1.43
N LYS A 182 21.07 2.72 -0.65
CA LYS A 182 22.45 3.17 -0.82
C LYS A 182 22.97 2.85 -2.22
N ARG A 183 22.75 1.62 -2.69
CA ARG A 183 23.23 1.14 -4.00
C ARG A 183 22.49 1.78 -5.18
N ARG A 184 21.16 1.87 -5.13
CA ARG A 184 20.33 2.30 -6.27
C ARG A 184 20.11 3.80 -6.32
N TYR A 185 20.06 4.48 -5.17
CA TYR A 185 19.69 5.89 -5.09
C TYR A 185 20.79 6.79 -4.52
N GLY A 186 21.87 6.20 -3.98
CA GLY A 186 22.96 6.95 -3.35
C GLY A 186 22.57 7.58 -2.01
N ILE A 187 21.55 7.03 -1.34
CA ILE A 187 21.12 7.53 -0.03
C ILE A 187 22.21 7.20 1.01
N ARG A 188 22.60 8.20 1.79
CA ARG A 188 23.62 8.04 2.84
C ARG A 188 23.06 7.20 3.99
N VAL A 189 23.78 6.13 4.34
CA VAL A 189 23.46 5.23 5.44
C VAL A 189 24.64 5.21 6.40
N GLN A 190 24.37 5.50 7.67
CA GLN A 190 25.30 5.44 8.79
C GLN A 190 25.15 4.11 9.54
N PRO A 191 26.16 3.68 10.32
CA PRO A 191 26.05 2.46 11.12
C PRO A 191 24.82 2.45 12.05
N ASP A 192 24.54 3.57 12.71
CA ASP A 192 23.41 3.72 13.63
C ASP A 192 22.04 3.61 12.94
N ASP A 193 21.97 3.80 11.61
CA ASP A 193 20.73 3.63 10.85
C ASP A 193 20.29 2.17 10.77
N ARG A 194 21.14 1.21 11.13
CA ARG A 194 20.82 -0.23 11.14
C ARG A 194 20.18 -0.69 12.43
N VAL A 195 20.03 0.20 13.40
CA VAL A 195 19.46 -0.10 14.71
C VAL A 195 17.99 0.28 14.73
N GLY A 196 17.16 -0.61 15.29
CA GLY A 196 15.74 -0.38 15.50
C GLY A 196 15.47 0.87 16.33
N ALA A 197 14.37 1.55 16.04
CA ALA A 197 13.96 2.75 16.74
C ALA A 197 13.63 2.47 18.22
N SER A 198 14.19 3.26 19.14
CA SER A 198 13.80 3.22 20.55
C SER A 198 12.58 4.10 20.85
N ARG A 199 12.31 5.11 20.02
CA ARG A 199 11.28 6.16 20.18
C ARG A 199 10.60 6.45 18.83
N LEU A 200 9.37 6.96 18.85
CA LEU A 200 8.65 7.37 17.64
C LEU A 200 9.06 8.78 17.19
N THR A 201 10.35 8.99 16.92
CA THR A 201 10.86 10.25 16.37
C THR A 201 10.96 10.21 14.85
N PHE A 202 10.11 9.44 14.17
CA PHE A 202 10.20 9.23 12.74
C PHE A 202 10.14 10.54 11.95
N SER A 203 10.82 10.61 10.81
CA SER A 203 10.81 11.80 9.98
C SER A 203 9.45 11.97 9.29
N ARG A 204 9.09 13.19 8.90
CA ARG A 204 7.85 13.41 8.14
C ARG A 204 7.85 12.65 6.80
N SER A 205 9.03 12.50 6.17
CA SER A 205 9.22 11.69 4.96
C SER A 205 8.80 10.22 5.15
N SER A 206 9.07 9.60 6.30
CA SER A 206 8.73 8.17 6.51
C SER A 206 7.23 7.92 6.62
N PHE A 207 6.41 8.93 6.93
CA PHE A 207 4.95 8.78 6.92
C PHE A 207 4.42 8.52 5.51
N PHE A 208 5.17 8.87 4.45
CA PHE A 208 4.84 8.42 3.10
C PHE A 208 4.99 6.90 2.96
N THR A 209 6.04 6.30 3.54
CA THR A 209 6.20 4.84 3.61
C THR A 209 5.03 4.19 4.35
N PHE A 210 4.61 4.74 5.49
CA PHE A 210 3.50 4.18 6.27
C PHE A 210 2.16 4.33 5.54
N MET A 211 1.93 5.46 4.87
CA MET A 211 0.74 5.68 4.03
C MET A 211 0.68 4.65 2.89
N VAL A 212 1.77 4.45 2.15
CA VAL A 212 1.84 3.46 1.07
C VAL A 212 1.66 2.05 1.64
N ALA A 213 2.22 1.76 2.81
CA ALA A 213 2.04 0.45 3.45
C ALA A 213 0.57 0.18 3.75
N GLU A 214 -0.15 1.16 4.30
CA GLU A 214 -1.59 1.04 4.56
C GLU A 214 -2.39 0.77 3.28
N VAL A 215 -2.13 1.54 2.23
CA VAL A 215 -2.77 1.37 0.92
C VAL A 215 -2.50 -0.02 0.34
N VAL A 216 -1.27 -0.53 0.46
CA VAL A 216 -0.92 -1.88 -0.01
C VAL A 216 -1.62 -2.95 0.81
N CYS A 217 -1.78 -2.77 2.12
CA CYS A 217 -2.54 -3.70 2.95
C CYS A 217 -4.01 -3.76 2.52
N HIS A 218 -4.64 -2.61 2.25
CA HIS A 218 -5.97 -2.57 1.66
C HIS A 218 -6.02 -3.24 0.29
N ALA A 219 -5.06 -2.98 -0.60
CA ALA A 219 -5.01 -3.62 -1.92
C ALA A 219 -4.94 -5.15 -1.80
N LEU A 220 -4.03 -5.68 -0.97
CA LEU A 220 -3.86 -7.12 -0.74
C LEU A 220 -5.14 -7.77 -0.18
N SER A 221 -5.84 -7.07 0.72
CA SER A 221 -7.13 -7.52 1.27
C SER A 221 -8.24 -7.49 0.21
N THR A 222 -8.35 -6.38 -0.53
CA THR A 222 -9.41 -6.12 -1.50
C THR A 222 -9.36 -7.09 -2.68
N ILE A 223 -8.19 -7.39 -3.24
CA ILE A 223 -8.08 -8.29 -4.41
C ILE A 223 -8.56 -9.71 -4.14
N ASN A 224 -8.50 -10.17 -2.89
CA ASN A 224 -8.95 -11.50 -2.49
C ASN A 224 -10.23 -11.49 -1.64
N ASN A 225 -10.85 -10.33 -1.45
CA ASN A 225 -12.14 -10.22 -0.79
C ASN A 225 -13.21 -11.03 -1.54
N ALA A 226 -13.99 -11.84 -0.82
CA ALA A 226 -14.98 -12.71 -1.41
C ALA A 226 -16.07 -11.94 -2.18
N GLY A 227 -16.56 -10.82 -1.62
CA GLY A 227 -17.57 -9.99 -2.26
C GLY A 227 -17.05 -9.27 -3.50
N VAL A 228 -15.77 -8.89 -3.51
CA VAL A 228 -15.10 -8.36 -4.71
C VAL A 228 -15.02 -9.47 -5.77
N ARG A 229 -14.41 -10.62 -5.43
CA ARG A 229 -14.18 -11.73 -6.37
C ARG A 229 -15.46 -12.28 -7.01
N GLU A 230 -16.59 -12.30 -6.29
CA GLU A 230 -17.86 -12.78 -6.83
C GLU A 230 -18.33 -11.95 -8.04
N ARG A 231 -17.95 -10.67 -8.11
CA ARG A 231 -18.31 -9.76 -9.20
C ARG A 231 -17.29 -9.77 -10.35
N ARG A 232 -16.23 -10.58 -10.24
CA ARG A 232 -15.12 -10.63 -11.20
C ARG A 232 -15.14 -11.92 -12.00
N ARG A 233 -14.48 -11.91 -13.16
CA ARG A 233 -14.22 -13.13 -13.95
C ARG A 233 -13.35 -14.09 -13.15
N THR A 234 -13.43 -15.39 -13.46
CA THR A 234 -12.65 -16.44 -12.79
C THR A 234 -12.72 -16.31 -11.25
N LYS A 235 -13.94 -16.23 -10.70
CA LYS A 235 -14.15 -15.95 -9.27
C LYS A 235 -13.43 -16.92 -8.33
N ASP A 236 -13.26 -18.18 -8.75
CA ASP A 236 -12.60 -19.25 -7.98
C ASP A 236 -11.05 -19.13 -7.97
N ALA A 237 -10.46 -18.33 -8.87
CA ALA A 237 -9.02 -18.12 -8.93
C ALA A 237 -8.54 -17.09 -7.88
N PRO A 238 -7.42 -17.35 -7.19
CA PRO A 238 -6.83 -16.35 -6.29
C PRO A 238 -6.24 -15.20 -7.09
N ARG A 239 -6.18 -14.01 -6.48
CA ARG A 239 -5.50 -12.84 -7.05
C ARG A 239 -4.13 -12.68 -6.42
N LYS A 240 -3.13 -12.32 -7.23
CA LYS A 240 -1.77 -11.99 -6.76
C LYS A 240 -1.41 -10.59 -7.19
N LEU A 241 -1.09 -9.72 -6.21
CA LEU A 241 -0.54 -8.39 -6.50
C LEU A 241 0.87 -8.56 -7.07
N ARG A 242 1.06 -8.17 -8.31
CA ARG A 242 2.31 -8.32 -9.07
C ARG A 242 3.12 -7.03 -9.07
N ARG A 243 2.47 -5.89 -9.35
CA ARG A 243 3.14 -4.59 -9.42
C ARG A 243 2.34 -3.51 -8.70
N ILE A 244 3.06 -2.51 -8.22
CA ILE A 244 2.53 -1.23 -7.76
C ILE A 244 3.17 -0.14 -8.62
N ILE A 245 2.35 0.61 -9.34
CA ILE A 245 2.76 1.64 -10.30
C ILE A 245 2.34 2.99 -9.71
N LEU A 246 3.31 3.82 -9.35
CA LEU A 246 3.06 5.16 -8.83
C LEU A 246 3.27 6.22 -9.92
N THR A 247 2.36 7.18 -10.00
CA THR A 247 2.50 8.38 -10.83
C THR A 247 3.35 9.44 -10.13
N LEU A 248 4.07 10.24 -10.92
CA LEU A 248 4.93 11.33 -10.45
C LEU A 248 4.43 12.68 -10.94
N PRO A 249 4.57 13.77 -10.17
CA PRO A 249 4.37 15.10 -10.70
C PRO A 249 5.32 15.39 -11.89
N PRO A 250 4.88 16.11 -12.95
CA PRO A 250 5.63 16.30 -14.20
C PRO A 250 6.95 17.07 -14.07
N ALA A 251 7.26 17.62 -12.90
CA ALA A 251 8.51 18.34 -12.63
C ALA A 251 9.15 17.94 -11.30
N MET A 252 8.86 16.75 -10.76
CA MET A 252 9.45 16.32 -9.50
C MET A 252 10.99 16.21 -9.64
N PRO A 253 11.79 16.90 -8.80
CA PRO A 253 13.24 16.81 -8.85
C PRO A 253 13.75 15.37 -8.71
N VAL A 254 14.84 15.02 -9.39
CA VAL A 254 15.40 13.65 -9.38
C VAL A 254 15.69 13.15 -7.96
N GLN A 255 16.13 14.03 -7.05
CA GLN A 255 16.36 13.67 -5.65
C GLN A 255 15.06 13.28 -4.92
N GLU A 256 13.98 14.02 -5.15
CA GLU A 256 12.67 13.72 -4.58
C GLU A 256 12.07 12.45 -5.18
N GLN A 257 12.25 12.23 -6.49
CA GLN A 257 11.85 10.97 -7.14
C GLN A 257 12.58 9.76 -6.53
N ARG A 258 13.87 9.88 -6.22
CA ARG A 258 14.66 8.83 -5.55
C ARG A 258 14.11 8.53 -4.15
N LEU A 259 13.78 9.57 -3.37
CA LEU A 259 13.17 9.41 -2.06
C LEU A 259 11.79 8.76 -2.17
N LEU A 260 10.94 9.20 -3.10
CA LEU A 260 9.63 8.60 -3.33
C LEU A 260 9.74 7.10 -3.65
N ARG A 261 10.67 6.72 -4.54
CA ARG A 261 10.96 5.31 -4.87
C ARG A 261 11.42 4.52 -3.63
N SER A 262 12.41 5.02 -2.90
CA SER A 262 12.89 4.41 -1.65
C SER A 262 11.75 4.22 -0.64
N ARG A 263 10.89 5.24 -0.47
CA ARG A 263 9.76 5.18 0.47
C ARG A 263 8.69 4.17 0.06
N ALA A 264 8.36 4.10 -1.22
CA ALA A 264 7.37 3.16 -1.75
C ALA A 264 7.88 1.71 -1.74
N GLU A 265 9.14 1.47 -2.12
CA GLU A 265 9.77 0.16 -1.99
C GLU A 265 9.91 -0.28 -0.53
N GLY A 266 10.30 0.67 0.33
CA GLY A 266 10.36 0.49 1.77
C GLY A 266 9.01 0.03 2.34
N ALA A 267 7.89 0.57 1.85
CA ALA A 267 6.56 0.19 2.33
C ALA A 267 6.25 -1.30 2.10
N VAL A 268 6.55 -1.79 0.89
CA VAL A 268 6.39 -3.23 0.56
C VAL A 268 7.35 -4.07 1.39
N THR A 269 8.62 -3.65 1.51
CA THR A 269 9.62 -4.34 2.35
C THR A 269 9.17 -4.42 3.80
N LEU A 270 8.61 -3.34 4.35
CA LEU A 270 8.14 -3.26 5.73
C LEU A 270 6.97 -4.22 5.99
N ILE A 271 5.99 -4.29 5.09
CA ILE A 271 4.88 -5.26 5.21
C ILE A 271 5.43 -6.69 5.25
N TRP A 272 6.37 -7.02 4.35
CA TRP A 272 6.96 -8.37 4.31
C TRP A 272 7.70 -8.73 5.59
N GLN A 273 8.44 -7.77 6.17
CA GLN A 273 9.11 -7.94 7.46
C GLN A 273 8.12 -8.08 8.60
N LEU A 274 7.13 -7.18 8.69
CA LEU A 274 6.11 -7.20 9.73
C LEU A 274 5.32 -8.51 9.71
N MET A 275 4.99 -9.04 8.53
CA MET A 275 4.25 -10.29 8.40
C MET A 275 5.11 -11.56 8.57
N GLY A 276 6.44 -11.43 8.66
CA GLY A 276 7.37 -12.57 8.68
C GLY A 276 7.50 -13.28 7.33
N TRP A 277 6.99 -12.68 6.25
CA TRP A 277 7.02 -13.23 4.90
C TRP A 277 8.39 -13.08 4.24
N ALA A 278 9.28 -12.26 4.80
CA ALA A 278 10.67 -12.18 4.34
C ALA A 278 11.44 -13.48 4.60
N ASP A 279 11.24 -14.07 5.78
CA ASP A 279 11.96 -15.28 6.21
C ASP A 279 11.17 -16.56 5.86
N ASN A 280 9.84 -16.52 6.02
CA ASN A 280 8.96 -17.66 5.77
C ASN A 280 7.72 -17.22 4.97
N PRO A 281 7.86 -16.97 3.65
CA PRO A 281 6.74 -16.60 2.80
C PRO A 281 5.74 -17.75 2.66
N PRO A 282 4.43 -17.50 2.77
CA PRO A 282 3.42 -18.46 2.39
C PRO A 282 3.62 -18.96 0.94
N PRO A 283 3.35 -20.24 0.63
CA PRO A 283 3.48 -20.78 -0.70
C PRO A 283 2.74 -19.95 -1.76
N GLY A 284 3.44 -19.61 -2.83
CA GLY A 284 2.90 -18.84 -3.94
C GLY A 284 2.73 -17.34 -3.69
N LEU A 285 3.06 -16.82 -2.51
CA LEU A 285 3.14 -15.38 -2.26
C LEU A 285 4.39 -14.81 -2.93
N THR A 286 4.21 -13.75 -3.72
CA THR A 286 5.30 -13.03 -4.38
C THR A 286 5.30 -11.58 -3.91
N LYS A 287 6.49 -11.04 -3.62
CA LYS A 287 6.64 -9.62 -3.30
C LYS A 287 6.36 -8.78 -4.56
N PRO A 288 5.43 -7.81 -4.53
CA PRO A 288 5.14 -6.99 -5.69
C PRO A 288 6.30 -6.05 -6.00
N GLU A 289 6.53 -5.80 -7.28
CA GLU A 289 7.51 -4.82 -7.74
C GLU A 289 6.92 -3.40 -7.69
N VAL A 290 7.75 -2.43 -7.32
CA VAL A 290 7.35 -1.02 -7.31
C VAL A 290 7.94 -0.31 -8.53
N HIS A 291 7.07 0.29 -9.33
CA HIS A 291 7.41 1.02 -10.54
C HIS A 291 6.98 2.48 -10.37
N VAL A 292 7.91 3.41 -10.60
CA VAL A 292 7.67 4.84 -10.38
C VAL A 292 8.22 5.62 -11.58
N SER A 293 7.74 5.31 -12.78
CA SER A 293 8.42 5.75 -14.01
C SER A 293 7.61 6.73 -14.85
N TRP A 294 6.36 7.00 -14.48
CA TRP A 294 5.43 7.75 -15.29
C TRP A 294 5.03 9.04 -14.61
N ASP A 295 5.15 10.16 -15.32
CA ASP A 295 4.61 11.41 -14.82
C ASP A 295 3.10 11.52 -15.12
N GLU A 296 2.39 12.21 -14.23
CA GLU A 296 0.95 12.41 -14.24
C GLU A 296 0.48 13.03 -15.57
N ALA A 297 1.22 14.00 -16.12
CA ALA A 297 0.84 14.67 -17.36
C ALA A 297 0.95 13.74 -18.58
N SER A 298 2.05 12.98 -18.68
CA SER A 298 2.24 11.96 -19.71
C SER A 298 1.17 10.86 -19.63
N CYS A 299 0.82 10.39 -18.42
CA CYS A 299 -0.26 9.42 -18.21
C CYS A 299 -1.59 9.88 -18.83
N VAL A 300 -1.96 11.15 -18.64
CA VAL A 300 -3.18 11.72 -19.26
C VAL A 300 -3.12 11.65 -20.78
N GLN A 301 -1.98 12.01 -21.37
CA GLN A 301 -1.79 11.94 -22.83
C GLN A 301 -1.86 10.50 -23.34
N PHE A 302 -1.28 9.54 -22.62
CA PHE A 302 -1.35 8.13 -23.01
C PHE A 302 -2.77 7.56 -22.95
N VAL A 303 -3.57 7.93 -21.95
CA VAL A 303 -4.98 7.52 -21.87
C VAL A 303 -5.76 8.10 -23.05
N TYR A 304 -5.55 9.36 -23.39
CA TYR A 304 -6.15 9.98 -24.58
C TYR A 304 -5.77 9.22 -25.86
N LEU A 305 -4.48 8.99 -26.08
CA LEU A 305 -3.97 8.23 -27.24
C LEU A 305 -4.56 6.82 -27.30
N TYR A 306 -4.62 6.11 -26.17
CA TYR A 306 -5.20 4.79 -26.09
C TYR A 306 -6.68 4.80 -26.49
N GLY A 307 -7.45 5.79 -26.01
CA GLY A 307 -8.86 5.96 -26.38
C GLY A 307 -9.04 6.23 -27.87
N GLU A 308 -8.29 7.17 -28.45
CA GLU A 308 -8.37 7.47 -29.88
C GLU A 308 -8.00 6.26 -30.74
N ILE A 309 -6.90 5.58 -30.41
CA ILE A 309 -6.42 4.45 -31.20
C ILE A 309 -7.34 3.23 -31.03
N THR A 310 -7.64 2.84 -29.80
CA THR A 310 -8.32 1.56 -29.53
C THR A 310 -9.83 1.67 -29.72
N GLN A 311 -10.46 2.74 -29.24
CA GLN A 311 -11.92 2.87 -29.27
C GLN A 311 -12.42 3.45 -30.58
N LYS A 312 -11.73 4.44 -31.16
CA LYS A 312 -12.21 5.10 -32.40
C LYS A 312 -11.64 4.50 -33.68
N LEU A 313 -10.39 4.04 -33.64
CA LEU A 313 -9.67 3.54 -34.82
C LEU A 313 -9.44 2.02 -34.80
N GLY A 314 -10.10 1.29 -33.89
CA GLY A 314 -10.05 -0.18 -33.84
C GLY A 314 -8.65 -0.75 -33.62
N GLY A 315 -7.75 0.02 -32.99
CA GLY A 315 -6.35 -0.35 -32.77
C GLY A 315 -5.39 0.06 -33.88
N ALA A 316 -5.83 0.77 -34.93
CA ALA A 316 -4.99 1.17 -36.06
C ALA A 316 -4.10 2.39 -35.72
N VAL A 317 -2.93 2.12 -35.14
CA VAL A 317 -1.93 3.16 -34.77
C VAL A 317 -1.51 4.02 -35.96
N ASP A 318 -1.22 3.42 -37.11
CA ASP A 318 -0.80 4.14 -38.32
C ASP A 318 -1.89 5.06 -38.87
N GLY A 319 -3.16 4.70 -38.66
CA GLY A 319 -4.29 5.54 -39.03
C GLY A 319 -4.34 6.79 -38.16
N PHE A 320 -4.15 6.63 -36.85
CA PHE A 320 -4.10 7.75 -35.92
C PHE A 320 -2.93 8.71 -36.25
N LEU A 321 -1.73 8.16 -36.45
CA LEU A 321 -0.54 8.97 -36.75
C LEU A 321 -0.68 9.73 -38.09
N ARG A 322 -1.35 9.16 -39.09
CA ARG A 322 -1.64 9.87 -40.36
C ARG A 322 -2.66 11.00 -40.19
N LEU A 323 -3.66 10.83 -39.33
CA LEU A 323 -4.72 11.81 -39.11
C LEU A 323 -4.27 12.97 -38.21
N ALA A 324 -3.60 12.66 -37.11
CA ALA A 324 -3.26 13.61 -36.06
C ALA A 324 -1.79 14.07 -36.09
N GLY A 325 -0.91 13.32 -36.75
CA GLY A 325 0.52 13.63 -36.83
C GLY A 325 0.81 14.82 -37.74
N ARG A 326 1.91 15.52 -37.45
CA ARG A 326 2.50 16.53 -38.34
C ARG A 326 3.91 16.10 -38.73
N PRO A 327 4.38 16.41 -39.94
CA PRO A 327 5.78 16.22 -40.30
C PRO A 327 6.67 16.97 -39.31
N ARG A 328 7.73 16.32 -38.85
CA ARG A 328 8.79 16.94 -38.04
C ARG A 328 9.91 17.41 -38.95
#